data_AF-A0A7K2P4B4-F1
#
_entry.id   AF-A0A7K2P4B4-F1
#
_cell.length_a   1.000
_cell.length_b   1.000
_cell.length_c   1.000
_cell.angle_alpha   90.00
_cell.angle_beta   90.00
_cell.angle_gamma   90.00
#
_symmetry.space_group_name_H-M   'P 1'
#
loop_
_entity.id
_entity.type
_entity.pdbx_description
1 polymer ?
#
loop_
_entity_poly.entity_id
_entity_poly.type
_entity_poly.pdbx_seq_one_letter_code
_entity_poly.pdbx_strand_id
1 'polypeptide(L)'
;MRIFDPHIHMTSRTTDDYEAMYAAGVRALVEPSFWLGQPRTSPDSFRDYFDALLGWEPFRAAQYGIAHHCTIALNPKEANDPRCLPVLDELPRYLVKDRVVAVGEIGYDSMTPAEDTALATQLQLAADHGLPALVHTPHRDKLAGLRRTLDAVRESALPTERVLVDHLNETTVKEAKDSGAWLGFSVYPDT
;
A
#
# COMPACT_ATOMS: atom_id res chain seq x y z
N MET A 1 -19.44 -17.47 3.64
CA MET A 1 -18.00 -17.27 3.93
C MET A 1 -17.77 -15.82 4.32
N ARG A 2 -16.82 -15.51 5.20
CA ARG A 2 -16.39 -14.12 5.47
C ARG A 2 -15.01 -13.95 4.84
N ILE A 3 -14.88 -12.99 3.93
CA ILE A 3 -13.65 -12.70 3.18
C ILE A 3 -13.08 -11.37 3.69
N PHE A 4 -11.75 -11.34 3.79
CA PHE A 4 -10.97 -10.13 3.99
C PHE A 4 -10.16 -9.87 2.72
N ASP A 5 -10.30 -8.66 2.16
CA ASP A 5 -9.54 -8.23 0.98
C ASP A 5 -8.35 -7.36 1.44
N PRO A 6 -7.10 -7.85 1.37
CA PRO A 6 -5.94 -7.14 1.90
C PRO A 6 -5.47 -5.98 1.02
N HIS A 7 -6.00 -5.81 -0.19
CA HIS A 7 -5.57 -4.74 -1.09
C HIS A 7 -6.65 -4.42 -2.15
N ILE A 8 -7.36 -3.30 -1.94
CA ILE A 8 -8.27 -2.76 -2.95
C ILE A 8 -8.43 -1.23 -2.84
N HIS A 9 -8.33 -0.51 -3.96
CA HIS A 9 -8.49 0.96 -3.98
C HIS A 9 -9.96 1.37 -4.14
N MET A 10 -10.68 1.54 -3.02
CA MET A 10 -12.11 1.86 -3.06
C MET A 10 -12.42 3.26 -3.58
N THR A 11 -11.50 4.23 -3.43
CA THR A 11 -11.66 5.57 -4.02
C THR A 11 -11.95 5.53 -5.53
N SER A 12 -11.48 4.49 -6.23
CA SER A 12 -11.74 4.26 -7.66
C SER A 12 -12.90 3.31 -7.97
N ARG A 13 -13.67 2.91 -6.96
CA ARG A 13 -14.78 1.95 -7.06
C ARG A 13 -16.13 2.61 -6.89
N THR A 14 -17.13 2.02 -7.52
CA THR A 14 -18.52 2.46 -7.40
C THR A 14 -19.16 1.87 -6.14
N THR A 15 -20.36 2.34 -5.81
CA THR A 15 -21.18 1.73 -4.77
C THR A 15 -21.67 0.33 -5.14
N ASP A 16 -21.88 0.06 -6.44
CA ASP A 16 -22.28 -1.26 -6.94
C ASP A 16 -21.19 -2.30 -6.65
N ASP A 17 -19.91 -1.89 -6.70
CA ASP A 17 -18.79 -2.74 -6.31
C ASP A 17 -18.89 -3.16 -4.83
N TYR A 18 -19.29 -2.26 -3.93
CA TYR A 18 -19.51 -2.61 -2.52
C TYR A 18 -20.63 -3.64 -2.32
N GLU A 19 -21.75 -3.47 -3.04
CA GLU A 19 -22.86 -4.44 -2.99
C GLU A 19 -22.42 -5.82 -3.49
N ALA A 20 -21.71 -5.86 -4.62
CA ALA A 20 -21.17 -7.09 -5.20
C ALA A 20 -20.15 -7.76 -4.26
N MET A 21 -19.23 -6.98 -3.68
CA MET A 21 -18.26 -7.46 -2.69
C MET A 21 -18.95 -8.06 -1.46
N TYR A 22 -19.95 -7.36 -0.90
CA TYR A 22 -20.69 -7.87 0.25
C TYR A 22 -21.44 -9.16 -0.08
N ALA A 23 -22.10 -9.23 -1.24
CA ALA A 23 -22.78 -10.43 -1.72
C ALA A 23 -21.81 -11.61 -1.91
N ALA A 24 -20.59 -11.35 -2.40
CA ALA A 24 -19.52 -12.34 -2.53
C ALA A 24 -18.92 -12.80 -1.19
N GLY A 25 -19.18 -12.07 -0.10
CA GLY A 25 -18.77 -12.44 1.26
C GLY A 25 -17.66 -11.56 1.86
N VAL A 26 -17.21 -10.51 1.16
CA VAL A 26 -16.25 -9.54 1.72
C VAL A 26 -16.89 -8.79 2.87
N ARG A 27 -16.19 -8.72 4.01
CA ARG A 27 -16.67 -8.04 5.23
C ARG A 27 -15.69 -7.01 5.76
N ALA A 28 -14.42 -7.11 5.38
CA ALA A 28 -13.42 -6.12 5.68
C ALA A 28 -12.44 -6.01 4.53
N LEU A 29 -11.85 -4.83 4.36
CA LEU A 29 -10.83 -4.59 3.36
C LEU A 29 -9.74 -3.65 3.88
N VAL A 30 -8.62 -3.61 3.17
CA VAL A 30 -7.57 -2.61 3.29
C VAL A 30 -7.43 -1.86 1.96
N GLU A 31 -7.55 -0.54 2.01
CA GLU A 31 -7.27 0.36 0.89
C GLU A 31 -5.90 1.03 1.05
N PRO A 32 -4.92 0.67 0.22
CA PRO A 32 -3.66 1.40 0.20
C PRO A 32 -3.84 2.77 -0.45
N SER A 33 -3.21 3.77 0.15
CA SER A 33 -3.05 5.07 -0.49
C SER A 33 -2.26 4.92 -1.80
N PHE A 34 -2.75 5.51 -2.89
CA PHE A 34 -2.17 5.32 -4.22
C PHE A 34 -2.18 6.60 -5.08
N TRP A 35 -1.57 6.49 -6.27
CA TRP A 35 -1.47 7.58 -7.24
C TRP A 35 -2.81 7.86 -7.95
N LEU A 36 -3.26 9.12 -7.92
CA LEU A 36 -4.61 9.53 -8.36
C LEU A 36 -4.84 9.57 -9.89
N GLY A 37 -3.91 9.08 -10.71
CA GLY A 37 -4.01 9.25 -12.17
C GLY A 37 -3.47 10.60 -12.69
N GLN A 38 -3.12 11.52 -11.79
CA GLN A 38 -2.59 12.85 -12.08
C GLN A 38 -1.43 13.17 -11.13
N PRO A 39 -0.30 13.73 -11.60
CA PRO A 39 0.75 14.21 -10.70
C PRO A 39 0.20 15.24 -9.71
N ARG A 40 0.40 14.99 -8.42
CA ARG A 40 0.08 15.96 -7.38
C ARG A 40 0.99 17.18 -7.52
N THR A 41 0.45 18.34 -7.18
CA THR A 41 1.14 19.62 -7.30
C THR A 41 1.63 20.16 -5.97
N SER A 42 1.14 19.62 -4.85
CA SER A 42 1.58 19.94 -3.49
C SER A 42 1.33 18.79 -2.51
N PRO A 43 2.01 18.80 -1.34
CA PRO A 43 1.71 17.91 -0.22
C PRO A 43 0.27 18.02 0.27
N ASP A 44 -0.37 19.19 0.15
CA ASP A 44 -1.75 19.40 0.62
C ASP A 44 -2.74 18.45 -0.04
N SER A 45 -2.55 18.09 -1.31
CA SER A 45 -3.40 17.10 -1.98
C SER A 45 -3.33 15.71 -1.31
N PHE A 46 -2.19 15.34 -0.71
CA PHE A 46 -2.11 14.10 0.07
C PHE A 46 -2.94 14.21 1.34
N ARG A 47 -2.94 15.36 2.01
CA ARG A 47 -3.71 15.59 3.24
C ARG A 47 -5.21 15.38 2.99
N ASP A 48 -5.75 16.05 1.99
CA ASP A 48 -7.16 15.94 1.63
C ASP A 48 -7.52 14.49 1.24
N TYR A 49 -6.61 13.80 0.55
CA TYR A 49 -6.79 12.40 0.18
C TYR A 49 -6.74 11.45 1.38
N PHE A 50 -5.75 11.58 2.26
CA PHE A 50 -5.64 10.75 3.46
C PHE A 50 -6.81 10.99 4.42
N ASP A 51 -7.27 12.23 4.54
CA ASP A 51 -8.46 12.56 5.32
C ASP A 51 -9.73 11.92 4.72
N ALA A 52 -9.83 11.84 3.40
CA ALA A 52 -10.91 11.07 2.75
C ALA A 52 -10.82 9.57 3.04
N LEU A 53 -9.62 8.97 3.01
CA LEU A 53 -9.42 7.55 3.37
C LEU A 53 -9.77 7.24 4.83
N LEU A 54 -9.60 8.21 5.74
CA LEU A 54 -9.84 8.02 7.17
C LEU A 54 -11.26 8.41 7.61
N GLY A 55 -11.87 9.36 6.92
CA GLY A 55 -13.19 9.88 7.23
C GLY A 55 -14.27 9.34 6.30
N TRP A 56 -14.18 9.69 5.01
CA TRP A 56 -15.23 9.43 4.03
C TRP A 56 -15.32 7.95 3.64
N GLU A 57 -14.21 7.31 3.30
CA GLU A 57 -14.21 5.92 2.82
C GLU A 57 -14.75 4.91 3.85
N PRO A 58 -14.42 5.01 5.16
CA PRO A 58 -15.02 4.14 6.17
C PRO A 58 -16.51 4.40 6.38
N PHE A 59 -16.95 5.66 6.27
CA PHE A 59 -18.37 5.98 6.29
C PHE A 59 -19.08 5.34 5.09
N ARG A 60 -18.54 5.54 3.88
CA ARG A 60 -19.10 5.00 2.63
C ARG A 60 -19.19 3.47 2.67
N ALA A 61 -18.11 2.79 3.06
CA ALA A 61 -18.07 1.32 3.15
C ALA A 61 -19.06 0.76 4.19
N ALA A 62 -19.23 1.44 5.33
CA ALA A 62 -20.13 1.00 6.39
C ALA A 62 -21.61 0.96 5.96
N GLN A 63 -22.01 1.81 5.01
CA GLN A 63 -23.38 1.78 4.43
C GLN A 63 -23.69 0.45 3.72
N TYR A 64 -22.65 -0.28 3.31
CA TYR A 64 -22.75 -1.59 2.66
C TYR A 64 -22.31 -2.74 3.56
N GLY A 65 -22.10 -2.49 4.86
CA GLY A 65 -21.72 -3.51 5.84
C GLY A 65 -20.28 -4.01 5.70
N ILE A 66 -19.38 -3.23 5.09
CA ILE A 66 -17.95 -3.56 4.95
C ILE A 66 -17.12 -2.66 5.87
N ALA A 67 -16.22 -3.27 6.66
CA ALA A 67 -15.26 -2.55 7.47
C ALA A 67 -14.05 -2.13 6.63
N HIS A 68 -13.83 -0.82 6.50
CA HIS A 68 -12.70 -0.25 5.78
C HIS A 68 -11.54 0.07 6.72
N HIS A 69 -10.35 -0.34 6.31
CA HIS A 69 -9.06 0.05 6.86
C HIS A 69 -8.20 0.57 5.71
N CYS A 70 -7.11 1.26 6.02
CA CYS A 70 -6.21 1.77 4.99
C CYS A 70 -4.74 1.61 5.36
N THR A 71 -3.90 1.80 4.36
CA THR A 71 -2.47 2.08 4.55
C THR A 71 -2.17 3.46 4.00
N ILE A 72 -1.21 4.15 4.63
CA ILE A 72 -0.85 5.52 4.27
C ILE A 72 0.65 5.59 3.98
N ALA A 73 1.01 6.23 2.87
CA ALA A 73 2.37 6.33 2.37
C ALA A 73 2.52 7.43 1.30
N LEU A 74 3.79 7.71 0.97
CA LEU A 74 4.19 8.24 -0.33
C LEU A 74 4.39 7.08 -1.31
N ASN A 75 3.57 7.02 -2.35
CA ASN A 75 3.65 6.01 -3.40
C ASN A 75 4.96 6.14 -4.22
N PRO A 76 5.61 5.04 -4.65
CA PRO A 76 6.87 5.09 -5.39
C PRO A 76 6.82 5.95 -6.66
N LYS A 77 5.69 5.95 -7.38
CA LYS A 77 5.53 6.77 -8.58
C LYS A 77 5.64 8.27 -8.28
N GLU A 78 5.20 8.68 -7.11
CA GLU A 78 5.21 10.07 -6.64
C GLU A 78 6.53 10.43 -5.92
N ALA A 79 7.31 9.44 -5.47
CA ALA A 79 8.60 9.66 -4.81
C ALA A 79 9.64 10.34 -5.72
N ASN A 80 9.47 10.24 -7.04
CA ASN A 80 10.31 10.90 -8.02
C ASN A 80 10.03 12.41 -8.18
N ASP A 81 8.97 12.94 -7.56
CA ASP A 81 8.64 14.36 -7.60
C ASP A 81 9.03 15.06 -6.29
N PRO A 82 10.04 15.96 -6.29
CA PRO A 82 10.46 16.68 -5.10
C PRO A 82 9.34 17.47 -4.40
N ARG A 83 8.27 17.83 -5.11
CA ARG A 83 7.11 18.53 -4.53
C ARG A 83 6.29 17.62 -3.62
N CYS A 84 6.37 16.30 -3.81
CA CYS A 84 5.65 15.31 -3.01
C CYS A 84 6.44 14.89 -1.76
N LEU A 85 7.77 14.94 -1.79
CA LEU A 85 8.63 14.49 -0.68
C LEU A 85 8.26 15.04 0.71
N PRO A 86 7.84 16.31 0.89
CA PRO A 86 7.46 16.81 2.21
C PRO A 86 6.33 16.05 2.88
N VAL A 87 5.55 15.24 2.15
CA VAL A 87 4.53 14.37 2.77
C VAL A 87 5.12 13.33 3.71
N LEU A 88 6.39 12.93 3.54
CA LEU A 88 7.07 11.98 4.42
C LEU A 88 7.09 12.46 5.87
N ASP A 89 7.30 13.75 6.08
CA ASP A 89 7.30 14.39 7.42
C ASP A 89 5.90 14.41 8.05
N GLU A 90 4.85 14.24 7.23
CA GLU A 90 3.46 14.23 7.68
C GLU A 90 2.92 12.84 7.97
N LEU A 91 3.57 11.77 7.50
CA LEU A 91 3.08 10.41 7.72
C LEU A 91 2.89 10.09 9.22
N PRO A 92 3.79 10.46 10.16
CA PRO A 92 3.65 10.10 11.58
C PRO A 92 2.29 10.47 12.20
N ARG A 93 1.71 11.63 11.84
CA ARG A 93 0.39 12.04 12.39
C ARG A 93 -0.77 11.16 11.90
N TYR A 94 -0.60 10.48 10.78
CA TYR A 94 -1.58 9.56 10.20
C TYR A 94 -1.37 8.12 10.68
N LEU A 95 -0.11 7.69 10.82
CA LEU A 95 0.23 6.32 11.23
C LEU A 95 -0.28 5.94 12.64
N VAL A 96 -0.58 6.94 13.47
CA VAL A 96 -1.16 6.72 14.82
C VAL A 96 -2.68 6.59 14.84
N LYS A 97 -3.36 6.58 13.68
CA LYS A 97 -4.83 6.50 13.60
C LYS A 97 -5.30 5.05 13.55
N ASP A 98 -6.36 4.73 14.29
CA ASP A 98 -6.87 3.34 14.47
C ASP A 98 -7.15 2.56 13.17
N ARG A 99 -7.56 3.25 12.09
CA ARG A 99 -7.88 2.61 10.80
C ARG A 99 -6.67 2.44 9.89
N VAL A 100 -5.52 3.04 10.23
CA VAL A 100 -4.27 2.84 9.49
C VAL A 100 -3.59 1.60 10.03
N VAL A 101 -3.58 0.55 9.22
CA VAL A 101 -3.12 -0.78 9.66
C VAL A 101 -1.70 -1.12 9.19
N ALA A 102 -1.14 -0.32 8.29
CA ALA A 102 0.22 -0.46 7.76
C ALA A 102 0.71 0.84 7.12
N VAL A 103 2.03 0.92 6.91
CA VAL A 103 2.63 1.88 5.97
C VAL A 103 2.53 1.29 4.56
N GLY A 104 1.90 2.00 3.63
CA GLY A 104 1.69 1.51 2.27
C GLY A 104 0.78 2.40 1.41
N GLU A 105 0.78 2.25 0.09
CA GLU A 105 1.62 1.34 -0.71
C GLU A 105 3.00 1.95 -1.00
N ILE A 106 4.06 1.27 -0.56
CA ILE A 106 5.46 1.69 -0.77
C ILE A 106 6.16 0.71 -1.72
N GLY A 107 7.32 1.05 -2.27
CA GLY A 107 8.08 0.11 -3.12
C GLY A 107 8.89 0.80 -4.20
N TYR A 108 8.87 0.23 -5.40
CA TYR A 108 9.57 0.74 -6.58
C TYR A 108 8.63 0.80 -7.78
N ASP A 109 8.73 1.84 -8.60
CA ASP A 109 8.10 1.94 -9.92
C ASP A 109 9.17 1.87 -11.01
N SER A 110 10.21 2.71 -10.88
CA SER A 110 11.31 2.86 -11.84
C SER A 110 12.70 2.59 -11.24
N MET A 111 12.79 2.13 -9.99
CA MET A 111 14.04 1.79 -9.26
C MET A 111 15.05 2.94 -9.21
N THR A 112 14.57 4.15 -8.92
CA THR A 112 15.42 5.35 -8.85
C THR A 112 16.02 5.55 -7.44
N PRO A 113 17.09 6.36 -7.30
CA PRO A 113 17.61 6.72 -5.98
C PRO A 113 16.59 7.45 -5.08
N ALA A 114 15.63 8.15 -5.67
CA ALA A 114 14.57 8.81 -4.93
C ALA A 114 13.59 7.77 -4.34
N GLU A 115 13.26 6.73 -5.11
CA GLU A 115 12.46 5.59 -4.63
C GLU A 115 13.21 4.79 -3.55
N ASP A 116 14.52 4.57 -3.70
CA ASP A 116 15.34 3.94 -2.64
C ASP A 116 15.24 4.71 -1.31
N THR A 117 15.40 6.03 -1.38
CA THR A 117 15.33 6.89 -0.20
C THR A 117 13.94 6.87 0.44
N ALA A 118 12.89 6.97 -0.38
CA ALA A 118 11.51 6.96 0.07
C ALA A 118 11.10 5.60 0.67
N LEU A 119 11.51 4.48 0.07
CA LEU A 119 11.25 3.15 0.60
C LEU A 119 11.95 2.94 1.95
N ALA A 120 13.25 3.24 2.05
CA ALA A 120 14.00 3.09 3.29
C ALA A 120 13.41 3.95 4.43
N THR A 121 13.03 5.19 4.12
CA THR A 121 12.40 6.11 5.08
C THR A 121 11.09 5.54 5.61
N GLN A 122 10.25 5.01 4.72
CA GLN A 122 8.93 4.51 5.10
C GLN A 122 8.97 3.15 5.79
N LEU A 123 9.96 2.29 5.48
CA LEU A 123 10.24 1.09 6.26
C LEU A 123 10.69 1.43 7.69
N GLN A 124 11.50 2.48 7.86
CA GLN A 124 11.87 2.98 9.19
C GLN A 124 10.64 3.52 9.94
N LEU A 125 9.77 4.29 9.27
CA LEU A 125 8.52 4.77 9.87
C LEU A 125 7.63 3.62 10.33
N ALA A 126 7.52 2.54 9.53
CA ALA A 126 6.77 1.34 9.92
C ALA A 126 7.35 0.70 11.19
N ALA A 127 8.68 0.54 11.26
CA ALA A 127 9.36 0.01 12.43
C ALA A 127 9.14 0.89 13.68
N ASP A 128 9.32 2.21 13.56
CA ASP A 128 9.17 3.17 14.66
C ASP A 128 7.75 3.20 15.23
N HIS A 129 6.74 3.00 14.39
CA HIS A 129 5.33 2.97 14.80
C HIS A 129 4.82 1.55 15.12
N GLY A 130 5.67 0.53 15.03
CA GLY A 130 5.30 -0.86 15.27
C GLY A 130 4.26 -1.41 14.28
N LEU A 131 4.14 -0.81 13.10
CA LEU A 131 3.21 -1.18 12.04
C LEU A 131 3.87 -2.14 11.02
N PRO A 132 3.10 -3.00 10.34
CA PRO A 132 3.58 -3.70 9.16
C PRO A 132 3.71 -2.76 7.95
N ALA A 133 4.36 -3.25 6.90
CA ALA A 133 4.48 -2.55 5.62
C ALA A 133 3.84 -3.35 4.48
N LEU A 134 3.10 -2.66 3.61
CA LEU A 134 2.60 -3.18 2.35
C LEU A 134 3.49 -2.65 1.22
N VAL A 135 4.27 -3.55 0.64
CA VAL A 135 5.28 -3.23 -0.37
C VAL A 135 4.87 -3.79 -1.73
N HIS A 136 4.72 -2.90 -2.69
CA HIS A 136 4.39 -3.22 -4.07
C HIS A 136 5.64 -3.58 -4.87
N THR A 137 5.51 -4.63 -5.69
CA THR A 137 6.52 -4.97 -6.70
C THR A 137 6.23 -4.22 -8.01
N PRO A 138 7.26 -3.69 -8.71
CA PRO A 138 7.06 -2.88 -9.91
C PRO A 138 6.40 -3.66 -11.04
N HIS A 139 5.73 -2.94 -11.94
CA HIS A 139 5.14 -3.54 -13.13
C HIS A 139 6.17 -3.93 -14.20
N ARG A 140 7.32 -3.24 -14.25
CA ARG A 140 8.43 -3.50 -15.18
C ARG A 140 9.61 -4.12 -14.44
N ASP A 141 10.40 -4.95 -15.13
CA ASP A 141 11.59 -5.60 -14.57
C ASP A 141 11.35 -6.27 -13.20
N LYS A 142 10.17 -6.90 -13.06
CA LYS A 142 9.56 -7.33 -11.79
C LYS A 142 10.46 -8.20 -10.92
N LEU A 143 11.28 -9.07 -11.51
CA LEU A 143 12.22 -9.90 -10.78
C LEU A 143 13.40 -9.09 -10.20
N ALA A 144 13.92 -8.12 -10.94
CA ALA A 144 14.95 -7.21 -10.44
C ALA A 144 14.39 -6.31 -9.34
N GLY A 145 13.17 -5.78 -9.56
CA GLY A 145 12.43 -5.02 -8.56
C GLY A 145 12.19 -5.80 -7.27
N LEU A 146 11.73 -7.05 -7.37
CA LEU A 146 11.56 -7.95 -6.22
C LEU A 146 12.87 -8.09 -5.43
N ARG A 147 13.98 -8.43 -6.11
CA ARG A 147 15.27 -8.61 -5.44
C ARG A 147 15.70 -7.36 -4.70
N ARG A 148 15.56 -6.19 -5.34
CA ARG A 148 15.88 -4.90 -4.71
C ARG A 148 14.97 -4.61 -3.52
N THR A 149 13.67 -4.89 -3.61
CA THR A 149 12.73 -4.80 -2.49
C THR A 149 13.18 -5.69 -1.32
N LEU A 150 13.53 -6.95 -1.58
CA LEU A 150 13.97 -7.87 -0.54
C LEU A 150 15.27 -7.40 0.12
N ASP A 151 16.20 -6.82 -0.64
CA ASP A 151 17.43 -6.24 -0.09
C ASP A 151 17.13 -5.03 0.80
N ALA A 152 16.29 -4.10 0.35
CA ALA A 152 15.87 -2.94 1.15
C ALA A 152 15.17 -3.35 2.46
N VAL A 153 14.32 -4.39 2.42
CA VAL A 153 13.68 -4.94 3.61
C VAL A 153 14.70 -5.55 4.58
N ARG A 154 15.68 -6.32 4.09
CA ARG A 154 16.75 -6.90 4.92
C ARG A 154 17.66 -5.85 5.55
N GLU A 155 17.87 -4.72 4.87
CA GLU A 155 18.64 -3.58 5.35
C GLU A 155 17.88 -2.75 6.40
N SER A 156 16.54 -2.88 6.46
CA SER A 156 15.68 -2.07 7.33
C SER A 156 15.59 -2.62 8.76
N ALA A 157 15.17 -1.75 9.69
CA ALA A 157 14.85 -2.15 11.06
C ALA A 157 13.53 -2.94 11.19
N LEU A 158 12.71 -3.01 10.12
CA LEU A 158 11.44 -3.72 10.12
C LEU A 158 11.67 -5.22 9.88
N PRO A 159 11.25 -6.11 10.79
CA PRO A 159 11.37 -7.55 10.57
C PRO A 159 10.66 -8.00 9.30
N THR A 160 11.30 -8.87 8.51
CA THR A 160 10.77 -9.30 7.21
C THR A 160 9.39 -9.96 7.32
N GLU A 161 9.09 -10.66 8.42
CA GLU A 161 7.79 -11.26 8.69
C GLU A 161 6.65 -10.24 8.92
N ARG A 162 6.99 -8.95 9.06
CA ARG A 162 6.03 -7.82 9.12
C ARG A 162 5.84 -7.11 7.79
N VAL A 163 6.39 -7.65 6.71
CA VAL A 163 6.26 -7.11 5.36
C VAL A 163 5.34 -7.99 4.52
N LEU A 164 4.37 -7.38 3.84
CA LEU A 164 3.63 -7.97 2.74
C LEU A 164 4.26 -7.52 1.43
N VAL A 165 4.81 -8.45 0.66
CA VAL A 165 5.30 -8.20 -0.70
C VAL A 165 4.17 -8.56 -1.67
N ASP A 166 3.62 -7.55 -2.33
CA ASP A 166 2.39 -7.67 -3.10
C ASP A 166 2.62 -7.72 -4.62
N HIS A 167 1.54 -8.04 -5.33
CA HIS A 167 1.46 -8.23 -6.77
C HIS A 167 2.42 -9.30 -7.29
N LEU A 168 2.72 -10.34 -6.51
CA LEU A 168 3.56 -11.44 -6.97
C LEU A 168 2.89 -12.20 -8.13
N ASN A 169 3.72 -12.77 -8.99
CA ASN A 169 3.29 -13.57 -10.14
C ASN A 169 4.20 -14.79 -10.32
N GLU A 170 4.00 -15.54 -11.39
CA GLU A 170 4.71 -16.78 -11.69
C GLU A 170 6.23 -16.61 -11.81
N THR A 171 6.71 -15.41 -12.17
CA THR A 171 8.15 -15.14 -12.30
C THR A 171 8.80 -14.73 -10.98
N THR A 172 8.05 -14.19 -10.03
CA THR A 172 8.57 -13.71 -8.73
C THR A 172 8.31 -14.64 -7.57
N VAL A 173 7.25 -15.45 -7.61
CA VAL A 173 6.81 -16.27 -6.47
C VAL A 173 7.90 -17.20 -5.93
N LYS A 174 8.73 -17.77 -6.81
CA LYS A 174 9.79 -18.70 -6.41
C LYS A 174 10.81 -18.03 -5.49
N GLU A 175 11.23 -16.82 -5.81
CA GLU A 175 12.21 -16.08 -5.00
C GLU A 175 11.58 -15.44 -3.76
N ALA A 176 10.34 -14.95 -3.89
CA ALA A 176 9.63 -14.34 -2.77
C ALA A 176 9.32 -15.33 -1.65
N LYS A 177 9.01 -16.59 -2.00
CA LYS A 177 8.60 -17.63 -1.04
C LYS A 177 9.60 -17.87 0.08
N ASP A 178 10.89 -17.80 -0.22
CA ASP A 178 11.95 -18.10 0.74
C ASP A 178 12.42 -16.86 1.53
N SER A 179 11.77 -15.71 1.33
CA SER A 179 12.16 -14.43 1.97
C SER A 179 11.75 -14.31 3.44
N GLY A 180 10.70 -15.02 3.87
CA GLY A 180 10.08 -14.84 5.19
C GLY A 180 9.00 -13.74 5.24
N ALA A 181 8.78 -13.01 4.13
CA ALA A 181 7.70 -12.04 4.01
C ALA A 181 6.35 -12.72 3.72
N TRP A 182 5.25 -12.00 3.97
CA TRP A 182 3.93 -12.37 3.47
C TRP A 182 3.88 -12.17 1.95
N LEU A 183 3.20 -13.10 1.27
CA LEU A 183 3.09 -13.13 -0.18
C LEU A 183 1.71 -12.65 -0.62
N GLY A 184 1.66 -11.50 -1.30
CA GLY A 184 0.44 -10.95 -1.88
C GLY A 184 0.30 -11.31 -3.36
N PHE A 185 -0.89 -11.75 -3.76
CA PHE A 185 -1.23 -12.09 -5.13
C PHE A 185 -2.50 -11.35 -5.53
N SER A 186 -2.42 -10.63 -6.65
CA SER A 186 -3.59 -9.99 -7.24
C SER A 186 -4.24 -10.91 -8.25
N VAL A 187 -5.53 -11.18 -8.05
CA VAL A 187 -6.33 -12.03 -8.94
C VAL A 187 -7.06 -11.13 -9.93
N TYR A 188 -6.74 -11.26 -11.21
CA TYR A 188 -7.46 -10.62 -12.29
C TYR A 188 -8.45 -11.61 -12.92
N PRO A 189 -9.64 -11.15 -13.37
CA PRO A 189 -10.67 -12.04 -13.92
C PRO A 189 -10.23 -12.76 -15.20
N ASP A 190 -9.33 -12.16 -15.98
CA ASP A 190 -8.70 -12.74 -17.17
C ASP A 190 -7.18 -12.72 -16.97
N THR A 191 -6.57 -13.91 -16.90
CA THR A 191 -5.11 -14.12 -16.94
C THR A 191 -4.75 -15.05 -18.08
#